data_AF-A0A8S9KEE6-F1
#
_entry.id   AF-A0A8S9KEE6-F1
#
_cell.length_a   1.000
_cell.length_b   1.000
_cell.length_c   1.000
_cell.angle_alpha   90.00
_cell.angle_beta   90.00
_cell.angle_gamma   90.00
#
_symmetry.space_group_name_H-M   'P 1'
#
loop_
_entity.id
_entity.type
_entity.pdbx_description
1 polymer ?
#
loop_
_entity_poly.entity_id
_entity_poly.type
_entity_poly.pdbx_seq_one_letter_code
_entity_poly.pdbx_strand_id
1 'polypeptide(L)'
;MGAGGFISDRFLSGLRPQEYYFHCMAGREGLVDTAVKTSRCGNLQRWLMKNLESLKVNYDCTIRDADGSIIQFQYGEDGVDVHRSSFIQKFKEMTIRSMLSGSSTDLPITLKEGAEKFVEAMPC
;
A
#
# COMPACT_ATOMS: atom_id res chain seq x y z
N MET A 1 -21.26 -44.71 2.23
CA MET A 1 -20.02 -44.42 1.49
C MET A 1 -20.24 -43.12 0.73
N GLY A 2 -19.75 -41.99 1.25
CA GLY A 2 -19.99 -40.67 0.67
C GLY A 2 -19.01 -40.43 -0.48
N ALA A 3 -19.50 -40.42 -1.72
CA ALA A 3 -18.68 -40.35 -2.93
C ALA A 3 -18.25 -38.92 -3.34
N GLY A 4 -18.28 -37.95 -2.43
CA GLY A 4 -18.16 -36.51 -2.74
C GLY A 4 -16.94 -35.77 -2.18
N GLY A 5 -15.90 -36.48 -1.71
CA GLY A 5 -14.72 -35.82 -1.13
C GLY A 5 -14.92 -35.23 0.29
N PHE A 6 -16.03 -35.59 0.96
CA PHE A 6 -16.26 -35.22 2.35
C PHE A 6 -15.46 -36.14 3.27
N ILE A 7 -14.61 -35.54 4.12
CA ILE A 7 -13.79 -36.23 5.11
C ILE A 7 -14.49 -36.10 6.47
N SER A 8 -15.00 -37.21 7.01
CA SER A 8 -15.70 -37.21 8.31
C SER A 8 -14.75 -37.34 9.49
N ASP A 9 -13.56 -37.91 9.26
CA ASP A 9 -12.58 -38.22 10.29
C ASP A 9 -11.65 -37.03 10.61
N ARG A 10 -11.11 -37.02 11.83
CA ARG A 10 -10.29 -35.92 12.34
C ARG A 10 -8.80 -36.29 12.24
N PHE A 11 -7.94 -35.29 12.07
CA PHE A 11 -6.48 -35.51 12.03
C PHE A 11 -5.92 -36.20 13.28
N LEU A 12 -6.54 -36.01 14.46
CA LEU A 12 -6.12 -36.63 15.72
C LEU A 12 -6.32 -38.16 15.75
N SER A 13 -7.42 -38.66 15.17
CA SER A 13 -7.75 -40.09 15.14
C SER A 13 -7.19 -40.82 13.92
N GLY A 14 -6.54 -40.07 13.01
CA GLY A 14 -6.10 -40.56 11.71
C GLY A 14 -7.20 -40.52 10.65
N LEU A 15 -6.78 -40.44 9.40
CA LEU A 15 -7.64 -40.45 8.22
C LEU A 15 -7.66 -41.84 7.61
N ARG A 16 -8.83 -42.27 7.09
CA ARG A 16 -8.90 -43.51 6.31
C ARG A 16 -8.14 -43.34 4.99
N PRO A 17 -7.60 -44.43 4.41
CA PRO A 17 -6.82 -44.36 3.17
C PRO A 17 -7.55 -43.65 2.01
N GLN A 18 -8.86 -43.82 1.90
CA GLN A 18 -9.69 -43.19 0.87
C GLN A 18 -9.82 -41.66 1.08
N GLU A 19 -9.99 -41.21 2.32
CA GLU A 19 -10.08 -39.78 2.67
C GLU A 19 -8.73 -39.09 2.58
N TYR A 20 -7.65 -39.79 2.94
CA TYR A 20 -6.29 -39.31 2.81
C TYR A 20 -5.94 -38.97 1.36
N TYR A 21 -6.38 -39.78 0.39
CA TYR A 21 -6.16 -39.52 -1.02
C TYR A 21 -6.83 -38.22 -1.50
N PHE A 22 -8.09 -37.98 -1.10
CA PHE A 22 -8.79 -36.72 -1.41
C PHE A 22 -8.15 -35.51 -0.70
N HIS A 23 -7.67 -35.68 0.53
CA HIS A 23 -6.95 -34.64 1.25
C HIS A 23 -5.67 -34.21 0.52
N CYS A 24 -4.88 -35.16 0.02
CA CYS A 24 -3.68 -34.87 -0.77
C CYS A 24 -4.01 -34.16 -2.10
N MET A 25 -5.11 -34.52 -2.76
CA MET A 25 -5.57 -33.84 -3.97
C MET A 25 -5.88 -32.36 -3.71
N ALA A 26 -6.64 -32.06 -2.65
CA ALA A 26 -6.94 -30.69 -2.26
C ALA A 26 -5.69 -29.89 -1.85
N GLY A 27 -4.75 -30.51 -1.15
CA GLY A 27 -3.49 -29.87 -0.77
C GLY A 27 -2.64 -29.46 -1.98
N ARG A 28 -2.60 -30.28 -3.04
CA ARG A 28 -1.84 -29.96 -4.26
C ARG A 28 -2.45 -28.78 -5.01
N GLU A 29 -3.77 -28.66 -5.05
CA GLU A 29 -4.45 -27.56 -5.76
C GLU A 29 -4.00 -26.19 -5.23
N GLY A 30 -3.93 -26.03 -3.91
CA GLY A 30 -3.45 -24.78 -3.28
C GLY A 30 -1.98 -24.46 -3.59
N LEU A 31 -1.12 -25.47 -3.69
CA LEU A 31 0.29 -25.30 -4.07
C LEU A 31 0.43 -24.88 -5.54
N VAL A 32 -0.33 -25.51 -6.43
CA VAL A 32 -0.32 -25.19 -7.86
C VAL A 32 -0.84 -23.77 -8.10
N ASP A 33 -1.93 -23.38 -7.45
CA ASP A 33 -2.50 -22.05 -7.58
C ASP A 33 -1.52 -20.96 -7.09
N THR A 34 -0.86 -21.20 -5.97
CA THR A 34 0.19 -20.29 -5.45
C THR A 34 1.33 -20.15 -6.46
N ALA A 35 1.79 -21.26 -7.05
CA ALA A 35 2.85 -21.23 -8.04
C ALA A 35 2.44 -20.44 -9.30
N VAL A 36 1.22 -20.65 -9.80
CA VAL A 36 0.75 -20.02 -11.05
C VAL A 36 0.47 -18.52 -10.87
N LYS A 37 -0.05 -18.10 -9.71
CA LYS A 37 -0.39 -16.69 -9.44
C LYS A 37 0.81 -15.74 -9.50
N THR A 38 2.00 -16.22 -9.14
CA THR A 38 3.24 -15.41 -9.18
C THR A 38 3.60 -14.91 -10.58
N SER A 39 3.40 -15.76 -11.60
CA SER A 39 3.79 -15.43 -12.97
C SER A 39 3.00 -14.24 -13.53
N ARG A 40 1.70 -14.16 -13.21
CA ARG A 40 0.81 -13.11 -13.72
C ARG A 40 1.09 -11.76 -13.08
N CYS A 41 1.24 -11.73 -11.75
CA CYS A 41 1.52 -10.47 -11.06
C CYS A 41 2.90 -9.91 -11.44
N GLY A 42 3.92 -10.75 -11.58
CA GLY A 42 5.27 -10.31 -11.98
C GLY A 42 5.32 -9.74 -13.40
N ASN A 43 4.62 -10.35 -14.34
CA ASN A 43 4.54 -9.85 -15.72
C ASN A 43 3.83 -8.50 -15.79
N LEU A 44 2.70 -8.35 -15.08
CA LEU A 44 1.99 -7.08 -15.00
C LEU A 44 2.86 -5.99 -14.36
N GLN A 45 3.55 -6.32 -13.25
CA GLN A 45 4.44 -5.38 -12.57
C GLN A 45 5.57 -4.91 -13.48
N ARG A 46 6.23 -5.83 -14.21
CA ARG A 46 7.31 -5.47 -15.14
C ARG A 46 6.80 -4.57 -16.27
N TRP A 47 5.63 -4.90 -16.82
CA TRP A 47 5.01 -4.08 -17.87
C TRP A 47 4.69 -2.67 -17.35
N LEU A 48 4.02 -2.56 -16.20
CA LEU A 48 3.73 -1.26 -15.57
C LEU A 48 5.00 -0.45 -15.29
N MET A 49 6.02 -1.08 -14.72
CA MET A 49 7.29 -0.42 -14.41
C MET A 49 7.95 0.14 -15.67
N LYS A 50 7.92 -0.59 -16.79
CA LYS A 50 8.48 -0.13 -18.06
C LYS A 50 7.69 0.99 -18.72
N ASN A 51 6.37 1.01 -18.59
CA ASN A 51 5.56 2.13 -19.10
C ASN A 51 5.75 3.40 -18.27
N LEU A 52 6.02 3.27 -16.97
CA LEU A 52 6.09 4.40 -16.04
C LEU A 52 7.53 4.83 -15.70
N GLU A 53 8.55 4.20 -16.29
CA GLU A 53 9.97 4.45 -15.92
C GLU A 53 10.45 5.86 -16.26
N SER A 54 9.78 6.48 -17.23
CA SER A 54 10.14 7.78 -17.80
C SER A 54 9.42 8.95 -17.11
N LEU A 55 8.39 8.66 -16.30
CA LEU A 55 7.64 9.68 -15.58
C LEU A 55 8.46 10.28 -14.44
N LYS A 56 8.56 11.62 -14.43
CA LYS A 56 9.25 12.37 -13.39
C LYS A 56 8.44 13.59 -12.96
N VAL A 57 8.64 13.98 -11.70
CA VAL A 57 8.14 15.25 -11.16
C VAL A 57 9.14 16.34 -11.52
N ASN A 58 8.66 17.37 -12.21
CA ASN A 58 9.45 18.54 -12.55
C ASN A 58 9.38 19.60 -11.45
N TYR A 59 10.27 20.60 -11.50
CA TYR A 59 10.33 21.71 -10.53
C TYR A 59 9.06 22.56 -10.46
N ASP A 60 8.24 22.54 -11.51
CA ASP A 60 6.93 23.19 -11.58
C ASP A 60 5.80 22.31 -11.02
N CYS A 61 6.13 21.28 -10.22
CA CYS A 61 5.21 20.31 -9.64
C CYS A 61 4.44 19.43 -10.63
N THR A 62 4.64 19.62 -11.95
CA THR A 62 4.01 18.81 -12.99
C THR A 62 4.70 17.47 -13.15
N ILE A 63 3.92 16.43 -13.45
CA ILE A 63 4.44 15.12 -13.85
C ILE A 63 4.53 15.08 -15.36
N ARG A 64 5.76 14.91 -15.86
CA ARG A 64 6.05 14.87 -17.29
C ARG A 64 6.72 13.57 -17.67
N ASP A 65 6.45 13.14 -18.89
CA ASP A 65 7.17 12.06 -19.57
C ASP A 65 8.51 12.58 -20.14
N ALA A 66 9.38 11.68 -20.61
CA ALA A 66 10.68 12.04 -21.21
C ALA A 66 10.52 12.92 -22.46
N ASP A 67 9.42 12.73 -23.21
CA ASP A 67 9.09 13.54 -24.39
C ASP A 67 8.62 14.96 -24.04
N GLY A 68 8.46 15.28 -22.75
CA GLY A 68 8.02 16.59 -22.26
C GLY A 68 6.50 16.76 -22.19
N SER A 69 5.73 15.74 -22.60
CA SER A 69 4.27 15.67 -22.45
C SER A 69 3.87 15.70 -20.97
N ILE A 70 2.91 16.55 -20.62
CA ILE A 70 2.37 16.67 -19.26
C ILE A 70 1.30 15.60 -19.07
N ILE A 71 1.50 14.74 -18.06
CA ILE A 71 0.55 13.66 -17.70
C ILE A 71 -0.38 14.11 -16.59
N GLN A 72 0.16 14.84 -15.60
CA GLN A 72 -0.62 15.38 -14.48
C GLN A 72 -0.03 16.74 -14.07
N PHE A 73 -0.89 17.69 -13.69
CA PHE A 73 -0.46 19.02 -13.26
C PHE A 73 0.09 19.05 -11.84
N GLN A 74 -0.41 18.19 -10.95
CA GLN A 74 -0.01 18.11 -9.55
C GLN A 74 -0.07 16.65 -9.07
N TYR A 75 0.98 16.14 -8.42
CA TYR A 75 1.03 14.72 -8.00
C TYR A 75 -0.12 14.37 -7.05
N GLY A 76 -1.00 13.46 -7.48
CA GLY A 76 -2.13 13.02 -6.66
C GLY A 76 -3.11 14.14 -6.29
N GLU A 77 -3.19 15.20 -7.13
CA GLU A 77 -3.96 16.44 -6.92
C GLU A 77 -3.48 17.33 -5.75
N ASP A 78 -2.89 16.76 -4.70
CA ASP A 78 -2.48 17.48 -3.49
C ASP A 78 -0.96 17.75 -3.41
N GLY A 79 -0.15 17.13 -4.27
CA GLY A 79 1.31 17.26 -4.25
C GLY A 79 2.00 16.60 -3.06
N VAL A 80 1.27 15.82 -2.25
CA VAL A 80 1.76 15.23 -1.02
C VAL A 80 2.46 13.91 -1.29
N ASP A 81 3.68 13.76 -0.78
CA ASP A 81 4.39 12.48 -0.74
C ASP A 81 3.66 11.48 0.18
N VAL A 82 3.30 10.32 -0.38
CA VAL A 82 2.61 9.23 0.32
C VAL A 82 3.39 8.79 1.57
N HIS A 83 4.72 8.81 1.54
CA HIS A 83 5.54 8.41 2.70
C HIS A 83 5.47 9.41 3.86
N ARG A 84 5.15 10.69 3.59
CA ARG A 84 5.04 11.74 4.61
C ARG A 84 3.61 12.02 5.05
N SER A 85 2.62 11.52 4.30
CA SER A 85 1.18 11.72 4.55
C SER A 85 0.72 11.38 5.98
N SER A 86 1.26 10.31 6.56
CA SER A 86 0.86 9.81 7.89
C SER A 86 1.20 10.76 9.06
N PHE A 87 2.14 11.68 8.88
CA PHE A 87 2.52 12.67 9.90
C PHE A 87 1.65 13.92 9.84
N ILE A 88 1.04 14.23 8.69
CA ILE A 88 0.23 15.43 8.47
C ILE A 88 -1.04 15.40 9.33
N GLN A 89 -1.74 14.26 9.37
CA GLN A 89 -2.96 14.14 10.18
C GLN A 89 -2.69 14.18 11.69
N LYS A 90 -1.58 13.56 12.12
CA LYS A 90 -1.17 13.58 13.53
C LYS A 90 -0.82 14.99 14.00
N PHE A 91 -0.22 15.81 13.15
CA PHE A 91 0.06 17.22 13.45
C PHE A 91 -1.23 18.03 13.65
N LYS A 92 -2.23 17.82 12.79
CA LYS A 92 -3.53 18.49 12.87
C LYS A 92 -4.29 18.11 14.14
N GLU A 93 -4.32 16.82 14.48
CA GLU A 93 -4.93 16.34 15.73
C GLU A 93 -4.19 16.80 16.98
N MET A 94 -2.85 16.81 16.96
CA MET A 94 -2.04 17.27 18.09
C MET A 94 -2.26 18.76 18.35
N THR A 95 -2.36 19.56 17.29
CA THR A 95 -2.62 21.01 17.36
C THR A 95 -4.04 21.29 17.90
N ILE A 96 -5.05 20.56 17.43
CA ILE A 96 -6.44 20.69 17.90
C ILE A 96 -6.55 20.28 19.37
N ARG A 97 -5.91 19.18 19.77
CA ARG A 97 -5.88 18.73 21.17
C ARG A 97 -5.19 19.75 22.08
N SER A 98 -4.08 20.35 21.65
CA SER A 98 -3.40 21.40 22.43
C SER A 98 -4.22 22.70 22.54
N MET A 99 -5.01 23.04 21.52
CA MET A 99 -5.92 24.19 21.58
C MET A 99 -7.11 23.94 22.51
N LEU A 100 -7.63 22.71 22.56
CA LEU A 100 -8.75 22.34 23.45
C LEU A 100 -8.32 22.14 24.91
N SER A 101 -7.05 21.80 25.19
CA SER A 101 -6.55 21.54 26.55
C SER A 101 -6.05 22.77 27.30
N GLY A 102 -6.04 23.96 26.70
CA GLY A 102 -5.74 25.22 27.40
C GLY A 102 -4.37 25.30 28.10
N SER A 103 -3.40 24.46 27.73
CA SER A 103 -2.04 24.50 28.28
C SER A 103 -1.10 25.16 27.26
N SER A 104 -0.60 26.34 27.63
CA SER A 104 0.43 27.10 26.92
C SER A 104 1.67 26.28 26.59
N THR A 105 2.13 26.45 25.33
CA THR A 105 3.52 26.42 24.84
C THR A 105 4.37 25.24 25.37
N ASP A 106 4.70 24.22 24.58
CA ASP A 106 5.72 24.31 23.54
C ASP A 106 5.63 23.12 22.58
N LEU A 107 5.33 23.36 21.30
CA LEU A 107 5.98 22.55 20.28
C LEU A 107 7.45 22.99 20.27
N PRO A 108 8.43 22.08 20.24
CA PRO A 108 9.83 22.49 20.11
C PRO A 108 9.92 23.40 18.88
N ILE A 109 10.41 24.61 19.10
CA ILE A 109 10.34 25.76 18.18
C ILE A 109 10.88 25.38 16.79
N THR A 110 11.81 24.43 16.74
CA THR A 110 12.40 23.83 15.55
C THR A 110 11.42 23.07 14.64
N LEU A 111 10.39 22.40 15.21
CA LEU A 111 9.35 21.71 14.46
C LEU A 111 8.25 22.66 14.00
N LYS A 112 8.01 23.73 14.75
CA LYS A 112 7.04 24.77 14.38
C LYS A 112 7.57 25.61 13.22
N GLU A 113 8.83 26.05 13.28
CA GLU A 113 9.51 26.73 12.16
C GLU A 113 9.62 25.82 10.93
N GLY A 114 9.85 24.51 11.11
CA GLY A 114 9.89 23.54 10.02
C GLY A 114 8.54 23.35 9.35
N ALA A 115 7.46 23.28 10.13
CA ALA A 115 6.09 23.14 9.62
C ALA A 115 5.57 24.44 8.98
N GLU A 116 5.87 25.61 9.56
CA GLU A 116 5.50 26.92 9.00
C GLU A 116 6.24 27.18 7.69
N LYS A 117 7.54 26.85 7.59
CA LYS A 117 8.28 26.88 6.31
C LYS A 117 7.75 25.89 5.28
N PHE A 118 7.24 24.73 5.71
CA PHE A 118 6.64 23.74 4.81
C PHE A 118 5.28 24.20 4.27
N VAL A 119 4.51 24.91 5.10
CA VAL A 119 3.20 25.48 4.74
C VAL A 119 3.37 26.75 3.89
N GLU A 120 4.35 27.61 4.18
CA GLU A 120 4.68 28.77 3.33
C GLU A 120 5.32 28.38 1.98
N ALA A 121 5.95 27.21 1.90
CA ALA A 121 6.50 26.67 0.66
C ALA A 121 5.46 25.92 -0.19
N MET A 122 4.21 25.80 0.26
CA MET A 122 3.10 25.34 -0.59
C MET A 122 2.70 26.50 -1.52
N PRO A 123 2.85 26.37 -2.85
CA PRO A 123 2.23 27.33 -3.76
C PRO A 123 0.71 27.16 -3.66
N CYS A 124 0.00 28.28 -3.52
CA CYS A 124 -1.42 28.38 -3.79
C CYS A 124 -1.74 27.98 -5.23
#